data_AF-A0A1W4WW63-F1
#
_entry.id   AF-A0A1W4WW63-F1
#
_cell.length_a   1.000
_cell.length_b   1.000
_cell.length_c   1.000
_cell.angle_alpha   90.00
_cell.angle_beta   90.00
_cell.angle_gamma   90.00
#
_symmetry.space_group_name_H-M   'P 1'
#
loop_
_entity.id
_entity.type
_entity.pdbx_description
1 polymer ?
#
loop_
_entity_poly.entity_id
_entity_poly.type
_entity_poly.pdbx_seq_one_letter_code
_entity_poly.pdbx_strand_id
1 'polypeptide(L)'
;MNQEMCIFILVLLVCLQIVNCHDEDAHTIQYNSDIFSSEVPKNNHFIMFYAPWCGHCQRLGPTWEQLAEMLNEDDSNIRIAKVDCTTDSKICSEQDITGYPTLKFFKRGSLESVKFRGTRDLPSLTTFINEQLRSIDETKNVPVEVPSTSDGLVELTAENFEKHVSQGKHFVKFYAPWCGFCQRLAPTWEQLASKWKFDGGVTVAKVDCSQYRTFCDQYEIKGYPTLLWIENGEKIDRYQGQRTLESLEEYINKMLGTTTEKIPEFKNESNEEVESPVIILNKDNFKKDIEKGITLVKFFAPWCGHCKRLAPTWEELAKRFSDSKQARIAKVDCTVDANKPLCSEEEVDGFPTIFMYKNGAKVTEYDGDRSLDDLQEFVNKHLDKHDEL
;
A
#
# COMPACT_ATOMS: atom_id res chain seq x y z
N MET A 1 27.40 -61.06 19.15
CA MET A 1 26.18 -60.23 19.34
C MET A 1 26.50 -59.23 20.43
N ASN A 2 26.32 -57.92 20.21
CA ASN A 2 26.52 -56.80 21.16
C ASN A 2 27.82 -55.98 21.03
N GLN A 3 28.12 -55.47 19.82
CA GLN A 3 28.93 -54.24 19.75
C GLN A 3 28.56 -53.31 18.58
N GLU A 4 27.93 -53.82 17.53
CA GLU A 4 27.48 -52.97 16.40
C GLU A 4 26.07 -52.38 16.57
N MET A 5 25.29 -52.85 17.55
CA MET A 5 23.92 -52.35 17.78
C MET A 5 23.89 -51.07 18.65
N CYS A 6 25.01 -50.69 19.28
CA CYS A 6 25.08 -49.48 20.11
C CYS A 6 25.44 -48.21 19.32
N ILE A 7 26.03 -48.33 18.13
CA ILE A 7 26.45 -47.14 17.35
C ILE A 7 25.27 -46.56 16.56
N PHE A 8 24.29 -47.38 16.16
CA PHE A 8 23.07 -46.89 15.50
C PHE A 8 22.08 -46.20 16.45
N ILE A 9 22.17 -46.42 17.76
CA ILE A 9 21.30 -45.78 18.76
C ILE A 9 21.86 -44.42 19.19
N LEU A 10 23.17 -44.18 19.08
CA LEU A 10 23.77 -42.89 19.42
C LEU A 10 23.65 -41.83 18.32
N VAL A 11 23.50 -42.23 17.05
CA VAL A 11 23.30 -41.28 15.93
C VAL A 11 21.83 -40.85 15.80
N LEU A 12 20.87 -41.66 16.29
CA LEU A 12 19.44 -41.33 16.31
C LEU A 12 19.03 -40.41 17.48
N LEU A 13 19.88 -40.24 18.48
CA LEU A 13 19.66 -39.32 19.62
C LEU A 13 20.23 -37.91 19.41
N VAL A 14 21.01 -37.69 18.34
CA VAL A 14 21.51 -36.35 17.96
C VAL A 14 20.62 -35.68 16.90
N CYS A 15 19.70 -36.42 16.27
CA CYS A 15 18.75 -35.88 15.28
C CYS A 15 17.37 -35.48 15.85
N LEU A 16 17.21 -35.41 17.17
CA LEU A 16 15.94 -35.04 17.82
C LEU A 16 15.98 -33.76 18.67
N GLN A 17 17.03 -32.94 18.54
CA GLN A 17 17.11 -31.63 19.21
C GLN A 17 17.29 -30.42 18.28
N ILE A 18 16.96 -30.52 17.00
CA ILE A 18 16.85 -29.34 16.13
C ILE A 18 15.51 -29.33 15.38
N VAL A 19 14.43 -29.48 16.13
CA VAL A 19 13.12 -28.92 15.75
C VAL A 19 12.58 -28.22 17.00
N ASN A 20 13.15 -27.06 17.27
CA ASN A 20 12.54 -25.99 18.05
C ASN A 20 13.23 -24.70 17.59
N CYS A 21 12.93 -24.26 16.35
CA CYS A 21 12.97 -22.84 16.09
C CYS A 21 11.71 -22.28 16.76
N HIS A 22 11.80 -22.07 18.07
CA HIS A 22 10.90 -21.14 18.73
C HIS A 22 11.28 -19.80 18.12
N ASP A 23 10.38 -19.23 17.32
CA ASP A 23 10.52 -17.88 16.78
C ASP A 23 10.80 -16.96 17.98
N GLU A 24 12.07 -16.58 18.17
CA GLU A 24 12.41 -15.60 19.20
C GLU A 24 11.88 -14.27 18.65
N ASP A 25 10.89 -13.72 19.34
CA ASP A 25 10.41 -12.33 19.19
C ASP A 25 11.64 -11.40 19.35
N ALA A 26 12.39 -11.19 18.27
CA ALA A 26 13.73 -10.61 18.26
C ALA A 26 13.72 -9.11 18.60
N HIS A 27 12.59 -8.45 18.37
CA HIS A 27 12.39 -7.01 18.54
C HIS A 27 11.53 -6.70 19.76
N THR A 28 10.62 -7.58 20.19
CA THR A 28 9.80 -7.34 21.38
C THR A 28 10.59 -7.57 22.67
N ILE A 29 10.58 -6.58 23.58
CA ILE A 29 11.28 -6.71 24.86
C ILE A 29 10.42 -7.53 25.85
N GLN A 30 10.99 -8.62 26.39
CA GLN A 30 10.34 -9.40 27.44
C GLN A 30 10.58 -8.76 28.81
N TYR A 31 9.49 -8.40 29.50
CA TYR A 31 9.55 -7.81 30.83
C TYR A 31 9.22 -8.86 31.88
N ASN A 32 9.99 -8.81 32.98
CA ASN A 32 9.63 -9.41 34.26
C ASN A 32 9.31 -8.30 35.27
N SER A 33 8.95 -8.69 36.49
CA SER A 33 8.57 -7.76 37.55
C SER A 33 9.64 -6.69 37.87
N ASP A 34 10.93 -7.05 37.81
CA ASP A 34 12.04 -6.14 38.11
C ASP A 34 12.25 -5.12 36.98
N ILE A 35 12.33 -5.59 35.74
CA ILE A 35 12.51 -4.76 34.54
C ILE A 35 11.35 -3.79 34.39
N PHE A 36 10.11 -4.26 34.58
CA PHE A 36 8.95 -3.39 34.50
C PHE A 36 9.05 -2.25 35.52
N SER A 37 9.34 -2.58 36.78
CA SER A 37 9.40 -1.61 37.86
C SER A 37 10.53 -0.59 37.66
N SER A 38 11.65 -1.00 37.05
CA SER A 38 12.78 -0.11 36.77
C SER A 38 12.63 0.71 35.50
N GLU A 39 12.03 0.16 34.44
CA GLU A 39 12.00 0.79 33.11
C GLU A 39 10.75 1.63 32.87
N VAL A 40 9.58 1.20 33.34
CA VAL A 40 8.30 1.91 33.11
C VAL A 40 8.34 3.38 33.53
N PRO A 41 8.96 3.77 34.66
CA PRO A 41 9.09 5.17 35.03
C PRO A 41 9.98 6.01 34.09
N LYS A 42 10.92 5.39 33.38
CA LYS A 42 11.98 6.08 32.61
C LYS A 42 11.55 6.48 31.20
N ASN A 43 10.69 5.70 30.56
CA ASN A 43 10.26 5.87 29.17
C ASN A 43 8.75 5.64 28.99
N ASN A 44 8.20 5.97 27.82
CA ASN A 44 6.85 5.53 27.49
C ASN A 44 6.88 4.04 27.10
N HIS A 45 5.86 3.29 27.49
CA HIS A 45 5.81 1.86 27.20
C HIS A 45 4.44 1.48 26.67
N PHE A 46 4.41 0.62 25.66
CA PHE A 46 3.20 -0.09 25.29
C PHE A 46 3.42 -1.58 25.51
N ILE A 47 2.67 -2.14 26.45
CA ILE A 47 2.95 -3.46 27.03
C ILE A 47 1.79 -4.40 26.76
N MET A 48 2.10 -5.57 26.19
CA MET A 48 1.19 -6.69 26.03
C MET A 48 1.30 -7.65 27.22
N PHE A 49 0.24 -7.75 28.02
CA PHE A 49 0.10 -8.76 29.05
C PHE A 49 -0.57 -10.00 28.45
N TYR A 50 0.15 -11.13 28.46
CA TYR A 50 -0.24 -12.35 27.74
C TYR A 50 -0.09 -13.62 28.59
N ALA A 51 -0.57 -14.73 28.04
CA ALA A 51 -0.27 -16.07 28.49
C ALA A 51 0.12 -16.94 27.28
N PRO A 52 1.15 -17.81 27.35
CA PRO A 52 1.66 -18.54 26.18
C PRO A 52 0.62 -19.45 25.51
N TRP A 53 -0.31 -19.99 26.29
CA TRP A 53 -1.39 -20.87 25.81
C TRP A 53 -2.60 -20.11 25.24
N CYS A 54 -2.59 -18.77 25.24
CA CYS A 54 -3.72 -17.98 24.77
C CYS A 54 -3.70 -17.81 23.24
N GLY A 55 -4.66 -18.42 22.54
CA GLY A 55 -4.78 -18.30 21.08
C GLY A 55 -4.99 -16.86 20.57
N HIS A 56 -5.59 -15.96 21.36
CA HIS A 56 -5.69 -14.53 20.99
C HIS A 56 -4.33 -13.82 21.07
N CYS A 57 -3.47 -14.20 22.02
CA CYS A 57 -2.11 -13.68 22.13
C CYS A 57 -1.25 -14.17 20.97
N GLN A 58 -1.32 -15.48 20.67
CA GLN A 58 -0.60 -16.07 19.54
C GLN A 58 -0.97 -15.43 18.20
N ARG A 59 -2.26 -15.14 17.97
CA ARG A 59 -2.70 -14.41 16.76
C ARG A 59 -2.22 -12.96 16.68
N LEU A 60 -2.02 -12.31 17.83
CA LEU A 60 -1.48 -10.95 17.90
C LEU A 60 0.04 -10.91 17.78
N GLY A 61 0.73 -12.00 18.12
CA GLY A 61 2.20 -12.11 18.13
C GLY A 61 2.88 -11.49 16.92
N PRO A 62 2.57 -11.92 15.67
CA PRO A 62 3.22 -11.37 14.47
C PRO A 62 3.04 -9.85 14.31
N THR A 63 1.83 -9.33 14.60
CA THR A 63 1.56 -7.89 14.53
C THR A 63 2.27 -7.12 15.65
N TRP A 64 2.40 -7.71 16.83
CA TRP A 64 3.09 -7.11 17.96
C TRP A 64 4.60 -7.05 17.72
N GLU A 65 5.15 -8.10 17.11
CA GLU A 65 6.56 -8.16 16.73
C GLU A 65 6.89 -7.15 15.64
N GLN A 66 6.05 -7.05 14.61
CA GLN A 66 6.16 -6.00 13.60
C GLN A 66 6.09 -4.59 14.21
N LEU A 67 5.22 -4.37 15.20
CA LEU A 67 5.14 -3.09 15.90
C LEU A 67 6.43 -2.80 16.70
N ALA A 68 7.01 -3.82 17.33
CA ALA A 68 8.26 -3.71 18.07
C ALA A 68 9.45 -3.44 17.15
N GLU A 69 9.55 -4.13 16.02
CA GLU A 69 10.56 -3.90 14.97
C GLU A 69 10.55 -2.43 14.52
N MET A 70 9.37 -1.84 14.36
CA MET A 70 9.21 -0.47 13.91
C MET A 70 9.52 0.60 14.97
N LEU A 71 9.42 0.28 16.26
CA LEU A 71 9.40 1.29 17.33
C LEU A 71 10.46 1.10 18.41
N ASN A 72 11.11 -0.06 18.52
CA ASN A 72 12.18 -0.31 19.48
C ASN A 72 13.57 0.08 18.94
N GLU A 73 13.67 1.24 18.28
CA GLU A 73 14.96 1.83 17.86
C GLU A 73 15.66 2.52 19.06
N ASP A 74 16.99 2.64 19.01
CA ASP A 74 17.81 3.12 20.14
C ASP A 74 17.39 4.51 20.66
N ASP A 75 16.91 5.39 19.78
CA ASP A 75 16.49 6.77 20.07
C ASP A 75 14.97 6.97 20.19
N SER A 76 14.17 5.90 20.17
CA SER A 76 12.71 6.05 20.24
C SER A 76 12.23 6.42 21.66
N ASN A 77 11.21 7.28 21.73
CA ASN A 77 10.62 7.73 22.99
C ASN A 77 9.60 6.73 23.57
N ILE A 78 9.56 5.50 23.03
CA ILE A 78 8.61 4.45 23.39
C ILE A 78 9.29 3.07 23.36
N ARG A 79 8.87 2.17 24.25
CA ARG A 79 9.27 0.76 24.24
C ARG A 79 8.06 -0.15 24.08
N ILE A 80 8.12 -1.06 23.12
CA ILE A 80 7.13 -2.11 22.88
C ILE A 80 7.61 -3.37 23.59
N ALA A 81 6.84 -3.82 24.59
CA ALA A 81 7.24 -4.91 25.46
C ALA A 81 6.08 -5.89 25.70
N LYS A 82 6.40 -7.06 26.25
CA LYS A 82 5.43 -8.08 26.66
C LYS A 82 5.74 -8.64 28.04
N VAL A 83 4.70 -9.00 28.78
CA VAL A 83 4.79 -9.62 30.12
C VAL A 83 4.00 -10.92 30.10
N ASP A 84 4.67 -12.03 30.45
CA ASP A 84 4.01 -13.33 30.60
C ASP A 84 3.38 -13.42 31.99
N CYS A 85 2.05 -13.38 32.05
CA CYS A 85 1.33 -13.43 33.31
C CYS A 85 1.27 -14.81 33.95
N THR A 86 1.75 -15.86 33.26
CA THR A 86 1.88 -17.21 33.83
C THR A 86 3.16 -17.35 34.65
N THR A 87 4.19 -16.56 34.35
CA THR A 87 5.45 -16.49 35.11
C THR A 87 5.46 -15.32 36.09
N ASP A 88 4.96 -14.16 35.66
CA ASP A 88 4.97 -12.91 36.41
C ASP A 88 3.56 -12.56 36.90
N SER A 89 2.93 -13.47 37.64
CA SER A 89 1.53 -13.33 38.06
C SER A 89 1.29 -12.14 39.00
N LYS A 90 2.29 -11.75 39.80
CA LYS A 90 2.22 -10.63 40.75
C LYS A 90 1.95 -9.31 40.05
N ILE A 91 2.78 -8.93 39.09
CA ILE A 91 2.63 -7.69 38.34
C ILE A 91 1.32 -7.68 37.54
N CYS A 92 0.92 -8.81 36.94
CA CYS A 92 -0.34 -8.88 36.22
C CYS A 92 -1.55 -8.69 37.13
N SER A 93 -1.47 -9.16 38.39
CA SER A 93 -2.48 -8.89 39.41
C SER A 93 -2.50 -7.42 39.82
N GLU A 94 -1.33 -6.82 40.08
CA GLU A 94 -1.19 -5.38 40.42
C GLU A 94 -1.68 -4.45 39.30
N GLN A 95 -1.60 -4.91 38.05
CA GLN A 95 -2.07 -4.19 36.88
C GLN A 95 -3.51 -4.57 36.48
N ASP A 96 -4.28 -5.23 37.35
CA ASP A 96 -5.68 -5.61 37.13
C ASP A 96 -5.92 -6.37 35.80
N ILE A 97 -5.00 -7.28 35.45
CA ILE A 97 -5.09 -8.07 34.23
C ILE A 97 -6.03 -9.26 34.45
N THR A 98 -7.26 -9.13 33.97
CA THR A 98 -8.33 -10.14 34.12
C THR A 98 -8.53 -11.02 32.89
N GLY A 99 -7.81 -10.76 31.79
CA GLY A 99 -7.90 -11.54 30.56
C GLY A 99 -6.81 -11.20 29.54
N TYR A 100 -6.58 -12.11 28.60
CA TYR A 100 -5.46 -12.05 27.66
C TYR A 100 -5.90 -12.02 26.19
N PRO A 101 -5.18 -11.29 25.31
CA PRO A 101 -4.18 -10.28 25.65
C PRO A 101 -4.85 -9.01 26.18
N THR A 102 -4.25 -8.39 27.19
CA THR A 102 -4.57 -7.03 27.62
C THR A 102 -3.40 -6.12 27.27
N LEU A 103 -3.70 -5.03 26.56
CA LEU A 103 -2.70 -4.08 26.06
C LEU A 103 -2.84 -2.77 26.84
N LYS A 104 -1.74 -2.26 27.39
CA LYS A 104 -1.73 -1.06 28.23
C LYS A 104 -0.57 -0.15 27.86
N PHE A 105 -0.83 1.15 27.77
CA PHE A 105 0.17 2.18 27.62
C PHE A 105 0.52 2.78 28.97
N PHE A 106 1.81 2.93 29.25
CA PHE A 106 2.35 3.57 30.44
C PHE A 106 3.13 4.80 30.02
N LYS A 107 2.78 5.94 30.61
CA LYS A 107 3.42 7.22 30.31
C LYS A 107 4.68 7.37 31.14
N ARG A 108 5.73 7.92 30.54
CA ARG A 108 6.97 8.24 31.25
C ARG A 108 6.67 9.05 32.52
N GLY A 109 7.29 8.65 33.63
CA GLY A 109 7.11 9.31 34.93
C GLY A 109 5.78 8.99 35.64
N SER A 110 4.96 8.07 35.10
CA SER A 110 3.72 7.60 35.74
C SER A 110 3.63 6.08 35.75
N LEU A 111 3.07 5.53 36.82
CA LEU A 111 2.69 4.11 36.91
C LEU A 111 1.23 3.88 36.48
N GLU A 112 0.49 4.96 36.20
CA GLU A 112 -0.86 4.85 35.66
C GLU A 112 -0.83 4.37 34.21
N SER A 113 -1.84 3.57 33.85
CA SER A 113 -1.91 2.93 32.55
C SER A 113 -3.22 3.23 31.84
N VAL A 114 -3.13 3.42 30.52
CA VAL A 114 -4.30 3.54 29.65
C VAL A 114 -4.49 2.22 28.92
N LYS A 115 -5.64 1.57 29.14
CA LYS A 115 -5.98 0.32 28.46
C LYS A 115 -6.39 0.59 27.02
N PHE A 116 -5.74 -0.09 26.08
CA PHE A 116 -6.14 -0.06 24.68
C PHE A 116 -7.41 -0.89 24.47
N ARG A 117 -8.37 -0.33 23.73
CA ARG A 117 -9.69 -0.94 23.44
C ARG A 117 -10.00 -1.04 21.94
N GLY A 118 -9.06 -0.65 21.08
CA GLY A 118 -9.22 -0.70 19.63
C GLY A 118 -9.05 -2.10 19.03
N THR A 119 -9.12 -2.17 17.70
CA THR A 119 -8.80 -3.38 16.95
C THR A 119 -7.31 -3.67 17.02
N ARG A 120 -6.92 -4.96 17.00
CA ARG A 120 -5.54 -5.39 17.26
C ARG A 120 -4.69 -5.48 15.97
N ASP A 121 -5.00 -4.65 14.99
CA ASP A 121 -4.21 -4.45 13.78
C ASP A 121 -3.18 -3.33 13.97
N LEU A 122 -2.09 -3.40 13.20
CA LEU A 122 -0.97 -2.47 13.29
C LEU A 122 -1.38 -0.98 13.19
N PRO A 123 -2.29 -0.57 12.27
CA PRO A 123 -2.81 0.80 12.24
C PRO A 123 -3.43 1.26 13.56
N SER A 124 -4.36 0.49 14.12
CA SER A 124 -5.06 0.86 15.36
C SER A 124 -4.12 0.95 16.57
N LEU A 125 -3.14 0.04 16.66
CA LEU A 125 -2.12 0.08 17.72
C LEU A 125 -1.24 1.33 17.61
N THR A 126 -0.80 1.67 16.40
CA THR A 126 0.08 2.81 16.17
C THR A 126 -0.64 4.15 16.37
N THR A 127 -1.90 4.26 15.93
CA THR A 127 -2.72 5.45 16.19
C THR A 127 -2.86 5.71 17.69
N PHE A 128 -3.17 4.67 18.47
CA PHE A 128 -3.30 4.81 19.91
C PHE A 128 -1.99 5.29 20.56
N ILE A 129 -0.85 4.71 20.18
CA ILE A 129 0.47 5.16 20.66
C ILE A 129 0.66 6.65 20.39
N ASN A 130 0.39 7.10 19.16
CA ASN A 130 0.56 8.51 18.78
C ASN A 130 -0.36 9.44 19.57
N GLU A 131 -1.61 9.06 19.82
CA GLU A 131 -2.54 9.81 20.67
C GLU A 131 -1.99 9.96 22.10
N GLN A 132 -1.47 8.87 22.68
CA GLN A 132 -0.90 8.91 24.02
C GLN A 132 0.35 9.79 24.09
N LEU A 133 1.20 9.76 23.06
CA LEU A 133 2.40 10.59 22.97
C LEU A 133 2.09 12.09 22.74
N ARG A 134 1.00 12.44 22.03
CA ARG A 134 0.60 13.85 21.82
C ARG A 134 0.03 14.53 23.07
N SER A 135 -0.56 13.78 24.00
CA SER A 135 -1.06 14.29 25.30
C SER A 135 0.04 14.88 26.23
N ILE A 136 1.26 15.01 25.74
CA ILE A 136 2.43 15.52 26.45
C ILE A 136 2.61 17.04 26.25
N ASP A 137 2.11 17.61 25.15
CA ASP A 137 2.38 19.01 24.81
C ASP A 137 1.41 20.04 25.43
N GLU A 138 0.31 19.61 26.04
CA GLU A 138 -0.69 20.54 26.63
C GLU A 138 -0.23 21.24 27.93
N THR A 139 0.97 20.96 28.45
CA THR A 139 1.49 21.64 29.66
C THR A 139 2.51 22.76 29.38
N LYS A 140 2.72 23.14 28.11
CA LYS A 140 3.51 24.34 27.79
C LYS A 140 2.77 25.23 26.81
N ASN A 141 2.14 26.26 27.36
CA ASN A 141 1.82 27.50 26.64
C ASN A 141 3.12 28.07 26.06
N VAL A 142 3.42 27.70 24.83
CA VAL A 142 4.38 28.37 23.95
C VAL A 142 3.62 28.66 22.67
N PRO A 143 3.61 29.90 22.17
CA PRO A 143 3.04 30.20 20.85
C PRO A 143 3.70 29.26 19.84
N VAL A 144 2.89 28.46 19.14
CA VAL A 144 3.36 27.49 18.16
C VAL A 144 3.99 28.25 16.99
N GLU A 145 5.30 28.48 17.04
CA GLU A 145 6.11 28.57 15.85
C GLU A 145 6.41 27.14 15.39
N VAL A 146 5.69 26.71 14.34
CA VAL A 146 5.96 25.45 13.64
C VAL A 146 7.35 25.57 13.00
N PRO A 147 8.32 24.66 13.24
CA PRO A 147 9.62 24.78 12.63
C PRO A 147 9.55 24.53 11.12
N SER A 148 9.86 25.58 10.37
CA SER A 148 10.56 25.61 9.08
C SER A 148 10.37 24.44 8.09
N THR A 149 9.67 24.78 7.01
CA THR A 149 9.78 24.23 5.65
C THR A 149 11.14 23.58 5.34
N SER A 150 11.18 22.26 5.12
CA SER A 150 12.28 21.65 4.38
C SER A 150 12.17 22.11 2.93
N ASP A 151 13.20 22.76 2.39
CA ASP A 151 13.37 23.20 1.00
C ASP A 151 12.15 23.06 0.05
N GLY A 152 11.12 23.90 0.21
CA GLY A 152 9.94 23.95 -0.67
C GLY A 152 8.75 23.06 -0.31
N LEU A 153 8.91 22.10 0.61
CA LEU A 153 7.84 21.23 1.11
C LEU A 153 7.06 21.91 2.24
N VAL A 154 5.76 22.06 2.04
CA VAL A 154 4.85 22.64 3.03
C VAL A 154 4.19 21.53 3.86
N GLU A 155 4.20 21.70 5.19
CA GLU A 155 3.43 20.84 6.10
C GLU A 155 2.11 21.52 6.45
N LEU A 156 1.01 20.84 6.16
CA LEU A 156 -0.34 21.31 6.40
C LEU A 156 -0.98 20.56 7.57
N THR A 157 -1.73 21.31 8.37
CA THR A 157 -2.49 20.86 9.53
C THR A 157 -3.97 21.10 9.30
N ALA A 158 -4.84 20.48 10.10
CA ALA A 158 -6.29 20.72 9.99
C ALA A 158 -6.65 22.22 10.12
N GLU A 159 -5.88 23.00 10.88
CA GLU A 159 -6.13 24.41 11.15
C GLU A 159 -5.67 25.33 10.02
N ASN A 160 -4.59 24.98 9.31
CA ASN A 160 -4.02 25.83 8.27
C ASN A 160 -4.40 25.41 6.84
N PHE A 161 -4.96 24.21 6.67
CA PHE A 161 -5.20 23.60 5.37
C PHE A 161 -6.09 24.46 4.48
N GLU A 162 -7.33 24.74 4.92
CA GLU A 162 -8.32 25.46 4.10
C GLU A 162 -7.80 26.81 3.63
N LYS A 163 -7.20 27.57 4.56
CA LYS A 163 -6.60 28.87 4.24
C LYS A 163 -5.49 28.73 3.19
N HIS A 164 -4.62 27.73 3.34
CA HIS A 164 -3.49 27.53 2.45
C HIS A 164 -3.94 27.12 1.05
N VAL A 165 -4.85 26.16 0.94
CA VAL A 165 -5.30 25.64 -0.36
C VAL A 165 -6.34 26.51 -1.06
N SER A 166 -6.88 27.54 -0.39
CA SER A 166 -7.96 28.41 -0.90
C SER A 166 -7.64 29.15 -2.21
N GLN A 167 -6.37 29.31 -2.55
CA GLN A 167 -5.93 29.99 -3.77
C GLN A 167 -4.72 29.30 -4.37
N GLY A 168 -4.70 29.15 -5.69
CA GLY A 168 -3.58 28.52 -6.39
C GLY A 168 -3.67 27.00 -6.43
N LYS A 169 -2.58 26.36 -6.87
CA LYS A 169 -2.54 24.94 -7.22
C LYS A 169 -1.65 24.18 -6.23
N HIS A 170 -2.14 23.07 -5.73
CA HIS A 170 -1.53 22.33 -4.63
C HIS A 170 -1.49 20.85 -4.97
N PHE A 171 -0.31 20.24 -4.81
CA PHE A 171 -0.18 18.79 -4.85
C PHE A 171 0.10 18.28 -3.44
N VAL A 172 -0.89 17.63 -2.84
CA VAL A 172 -0.90 17.31 -1.41
C VAL A 172 -0.80 15.81 -1.17
N LYS A 173 0.19 15.40 -0.39
CA LYS A 173 0.35 14.03 0.12
C LYS A 173 -0.30 13.86 1.49
N PHE A 174 -1.39 13.11 1.53
CA PHE A 174 -2.01 12.63 2.78
C PHE A 174 -1.34 11.32 3.18
N TYR A 175 -0.70 11.30 4.35
CA TYR A 175 0.15 10.19 4.78
C TYR A 175 -0.05 9.85 6.25
N ALA A 176 0.61 8.76 6.68
CA ALA A 176 0.87 8.47 8.08
C ALA A 176 2.36 8.09 8.23
N PRO A 177 3.05 8.51 9.32
CA PRO A 177 4.48 8.25 9.51
C PRO A 177 4.84 6.76 9.53
N TRP A 178 3.93 5.92 10.02
CA TRP A 178 4.09 4.47 10.13
C TRP A 178 3.80 3.70 8.83
N CYS A 179 3.30 4.37 7.80
CA CYS A 179 2.95 3.71 6.55
C CYS A 179 4.22 3.49 5.70
N GLY A 180 4.63 2.24 5.53
CA GLY A 180 5.84 1.91 4.75
C GLY A 180 5.82 2.40 3.30
N PHE A 181 4.64 2.43 2.65
CA PHE A 181 4.50 3.05 1.32
C PHE A 181 4.69 4.58 1.34
N CYS A 182 4.38 5.23 2.46
CA CYS A 182 4.51 6.66 2.67
C CYS A 182 5.97 7.04 2.96
N GLN A 183 6.65 6.23 3.77
CA GLN A 183 8.08 6.35 4.04
C GLN A 183 8.88 6.18 2.75
N ARG A 184 8.58 5.17 1.92
CA ARG A 184 9.24 4.98 0.61
C ARG A 184 9.03 6.16 -0.34
N LEU A 185 7.87 6.82 -0.29
CA LEU A 185 7.58 7.99 -1.12
C LEU A 185 8.18 9.29 -0.54
N ALA A 186 8.47 9.35 0.75
CA ALA A 186 8.95 10.56 1.43
C ALA A 186 10.16 11.23 0.74
N PRO A 187 11.27 10.52 0.42
CA PRO A 187 12.43 11.17 -0.21
C PRO A 187 12.11 11.72 -1.61
N THR A 188 11.29 11.00 -2.39
CA THR A 188 10.86 11.47 -3.71
C THR A 188 9.95 12.70 -3.61
N TRP A 189 9.09 12.73 -2.59
CA TRP A 189 8.18 13.86 -2.34
C TRP A 189 8.91 15.13 -1.92
N GLU A 190 9.97 14.99 -1.12
CA GLU A 190 10.85 16.09 -0.74
C GLU A 190 11.62 16.63 -1.95
N GLN A 191 12.20 15.75 -2.76
CA GLN A 191 12.89 16.15 -4.01
C GLN A 191 11.95 16.90 -4.97
N LEU A 192 10.71 16.41 -5.12
CA LEU A 192 9.70 17.08 -5.93
C LEU A 192 9.41 18.49 -5.41
N ALA A 193 9.23 18.64 -4.10
CA ALA A 193 8.96 19.93 -3.49
C ALA A 193 10.12 20.93 -3.68
N SER A 194 11.36 20.48 -3.53
CA SER A 194 12.54 21.31 -3.75
C SER A 194 12.67 21.79 -5.18
N LYS A 195 12.38 20.92 -6.16
CA LYS A 195 12.45 21.29 -7.59
C LYS A 195 11.39 22.32 -7.98
N TRP A 196 10.16 22.16 -7.49
CA TRP A 196 9.03 23.01 -7.86
C TRP A 196 8.87 24.27 -7.01
N LYS A 197 9.73 24.47 -6.01
CA LYS A 197 9.73 25.63 -5.10
C LYS A 197 9.75 26.98 -5.80
N PHE A 198 10.47 27.10 -6.92
CA PHE A 198 10.72 28.39 -7.60
C PHE A 198 9.94 28.56 -8.92
N ASP A 199 9.33 27.50 -9.44
CA ASP A 199 8.61 27.53 -10.71
C ASP A 199 7.23 28.21 -10.61
N GLY A 200 6.80 28.56 -9.38
CA GLY A 200 5.65 29.44 -9.10
C GLY A 200 4.27 28.89 -9.49
N GLY A 201 4.20 27.69 -10.06
CA GLY A 201 2.97 27.09 -10.57
C GLY A 201 2.22 26.18 -9.60
N VAL A 202 2.91 25.56 -8.65
CA VAL A 202 2.31 24.59 -7.71
C VAL A 202 3.02 24.59 -6.36
N THR A 203 2.25 24.41 -5.29
CA THR A 203 2.76 24.12 -3.95
C THR A 203 2.73 22.61 -3.69
N VAL A 204 3.88 22.02 -3.36
CA VAL A 204 3.95 20.62 -2.91
C VAL A 204 3.83 20.57 -1.40
N ALA A 205 2.83 19.84 -0.90
CA ALA A 205 2.51 19.80 0.52
C ALA A 205 2.29 18.38 1.06
N LYS A 206 2.27 18.23 2.38
CA LYS A 206 1.94 16.98 3.08
C LYS A 206 1.01 17.24 4.27
N VAL A 207 0.13 16.27 4.55
CA VAL A 207 -0.74 16.24 5.74
C VAL A 207 -0.59 14.89 6.42
N ASP A 208 -0.25 14.89 7.71
CA ASP A 208 -0.20 13.68 8.53
C ASP A 208 -1.60 13.34 9.08
N CYS A 209 -2.27 12.39 8.42
CA CYS A 209 -3.59 11.89 8.80
C CYS A 209 -3.58 11.04 10.07
N SER A 210 -2.40 10.65 10.58
CA SER A 210 -2.31 10.08 11.93
C SER A 210 -2.51 11.13 13.02
N GLN A 211 -2.37 12.43 12.69
CA GLN A 211 -2.72 13.55 13.60
C GLN A 211 -4.12 14.06 13.34
N TYR A 212 -4.52 14.13 12.07
CA TYR A 212 -5.75 14.80 11.66
C TYR A 212 -6.75 13.83 11.04
N ARG A 213 -7.07 12.73 11.74
CA ARG A 213 -7.90 11.63 11.19
C ARG A 213 -9.29 12.09 10.74
N THR A 214 -10.03 12.75 11.62
CA THR A 214 -11.39 13.27 11.31
C THR A 214 -11.37 14.20 10.10
N PHE A 215 -10.36 15.07 10.02
CA PHE A 215 -10.16 15.95 8.88
C PHE A 215 -9.86 15.15 7.60
N CYS A 216 -8.96 14.16 7.65
CA CYS A 216 -8.66 13.32 6.49
C CYS A 216 -9.86 12.46 6.05
N ASP A 217 -10.70 12.01 6.98
CA ASP A 217 -11.93 11.27 6.66
C ASP A 217 -12.92 12.15 5.89
N GLN A 218 -13.04 13.45 6.24
CA GLN A 218 -13.85 14.42 5.49
C GLN A 218 -13.37 14.61 4.04
N TYR A 219 -12.06 14.45 3.80
CA TYR A 219 -11.47 14.48 2.44
C TYR A 219 -11.48 13.10 1.74
N GLU A 220 -12.18 12.11 2.31
CA GLU A 220 -12.31 10.75 1.78
C GLU A 220 -10.97 10.02 1.62
N ILE A 221 -10.05 10.25 2.56
CA ILE A 221 -8.75 9.58 2.59
C ILE A 221 -8.89 8.21 3.26
N LYS A 222 -9.16 7.19 2.46
CA LYS A 222 -9.38 5.81 2.92
C LYS A 222 -8.10 4.95 3.02
N GLY A 223 -6.94 5.51 2.66
CA GLY A 223 -5.68 4.77 2.64
C GLY A 223 -4.49 5.67 2.32
N TYR A 224 -3.28 5.18 2.65
CA TYR A 224 -2.06 5.98 2.59
C TYR A 224 -0.97 5.34 1.70
N PRO A 225 -0.13 6.15 1.03
CA PRO A 225 -0.34 7.59 0.82
C PRO A 225 -1.44 7.83 -0.22
N THR A 226 -2.29 8.83 0.03
CA THR A 226 -3.21 9.38 -0.97
C THR A 226 -2.67 10.73 -1.45
N LEU A 227 -2.60 10.92 -2.76
CA LEU A 227 -2.04 12.11 -3.39
C LEU A 227 -3.17 12.85 -4.12
N LEU A 228 -3.47 14.08 -3.74
CA LEU A 228 -4.55 14.88 -4.31
C LEU A 228 -4.02 16.15 -4.95
N TRP A 229 -4.59 16.49 -6.11
CA TRP A 229 -4.48 17.82 -6.70
C TRP A 229 -5.65 18.68 -6.23
N ILE A 230 -5.33 19.84 -5.67
CA ILE A 230 -6.29 20.80 -5.15
C ILE A 230 -6.04 22.16 -5.80
N GLU A 231 -7.10 22.77 -6.31
CA GLU A 231 -7.04 24.08 -6.94
C GLU A 231 -8.13 24.99 -6.34
N ASN A 232 -7.70 26.13 -5.81
CA ASN A 232 -8.59 27.12 -5.18
C ASN A 232 -9.57 26.51 -4.15
N GLY A 233 -9.08 25.58 -3.33
CA GLY A 233 -9.84 24.87 -2.30
C GLY A 233 -10.60 23.63 -2.77
N GLU A 234 -10.72 23.41 -4.08
CA GLU A 234 -11.47 22.28 -4.64
C GLU A 234 -10.55 21.09 -4.96
N LYS A 235 -10.99 19.89 -4.58
CA LYS A 235 -10.35 18.62 -4.94
C LYS A 235 -10.63 18.35 -6.43
N ILE A 236 -9.61 18.51 -7.26
CA ILE A 236 -9.73 18.35 -8.72
C ILE A 236 -9.45 16.91 -9.15
N ASP A 237 -8.38 16.30 -8.63
CA ASP A 237 -7.95 14.98 -9.07
C ASP A 237 -7.23 14.19 -7.95
N ARG A 238 -7.23 12.86 -8.07
CA ARG A 238 -6.48 11.94 -7.21
C ARG A 238 -5.43 11.23 -8.06
N TYR A 239 -4.16 11.46 -7.76
CA TYR A 239 -3.06 10.83 -8.49
C TYR A 239 -2.98 9.32 -8.18
N GLN A 240 -2.97 8.50 -9.23
CA GLN A 240 -2.88 7.03 -9.18
C GLN A 240 -1.70 6.46 -10.00
N GLY A 241 -0.77 7.31 -10.43
CA GLY A 241 0.41 6.93 -11.21
C GLY A 241 1.56 6.36 -10.38
N GLN A 242 2.72 6.18 -11.01
CA GLN A 242 3.93 5.72 -10.33
C GLN A 242 4.48 6.80 -9.38
N ARG A 243 5.08 6.39 -8.26
CA ARG A 243 5.58 7.31 -7.24
C ARG A 243 7.06 7.67 -7.45
N THR A 244 7.51 7.70 -8.69
CA THR A 244 8.86 8.13 -9.10
C THR A 244 8.88 9.65 -9.29
N LEU A 245 10.06 10.28 -9.20
CA LEU A 245 10.18 11.73 -9.37
C LEU A 245 9.66 12.18 -10.74
N GLU A 246 10.08 11.48 -11.80
CA GLU A 246 9.68 11.73 -13.20
C GLU A 246 8.15 11.69 -13.38
N SER A 247 7.48 10.62 -12.95
CA SER A 247 6.01 10.49 -13.12
C SER A 247 5.20 11.49 -12.29
N LEU A 248 5.78 12.05 -11.22
CA LEU A 248 5.16 13.11 -10.43
C LEU A 248 5.37 14.49 -11.07
N GLU A 249 6.54 14.74 -11.67
CA GLU A 249 6.82 15.95 -12.45
C GLU A 249 5.98 16.04 -13.71
N GLU A 250 5.84 14.94 -14.45
CA GLU A 250 4.94 14.85 -15.61
C GLU A 250 3.50 15.19 -15.22
N TYR A 251 3.06 14.69 -14.06
CA TYR A 251 1.73 14.99 -13.55
C TYR A 251 1.56 16.47 -13.22
N ILE A 252 2.52 17.08 -12.53
CA ILE A 252 2.49 18.52 -12.26
C ILE A 252 2.42 19.30 -13.58
N ASN A 253 3.30 19.02 -14.54
CA ASN A 253 3.31 19.69 -15.84
C ASN A 253 1.95 19.56 -16.56
N LYS A 254 1.37 18.36 -16.56
CA LYS A 254 0.02 18.12 -17.09
C LYS A 254 -1.03 18.99 -16.40
N MET A 255 -1.02 19.08 -15.07
CA MET A 255 -2.00 19.85 -14.31
C MET A 255 -1.77 21.38 -14.40
N LEU A 256 -0.54 21.82 -14.67
CA LEU A 256 -0.23 23.22 -14.93
C LEU A 256 -0.59 23.66 -16.34
N GLY A 257 -0.86 22.73 -17.26
CA GLY A 257 -1.00 23.04 -18.69
C GLY A 257 0.33 23.45 -19.33
N THR A 258 1.44 23.29 -18.60
CA THR A 258 2.80 23.49 -19.09
C THR A 258 3.28 22.18 -19.69
N THR A 259 2.73 21.82 -20.85
CA THR A 259 3.39 20.85 -21.71
C THR A 259 4.65 21.53 -22.23
N THR A 260 5.76 21.46 -21.47
CA THR A 260 7.05 21.45 -22.15
C THR A 260 7.02 20.21 -23.01
N GLU A 261 7.11 20.40 -24.32
CA GLU A 261 7.33 19.33 -25.29
C GLU A 261 8.66 18.62 -24.98
N LYS A 262 8.66 17.79 -23.96
CA LYS A 262 9.62 16.72 -23.70
C LYS A 262 8.87 15.59 -23.04
N ILE A 263 7.96 15.00 -23.81
CA ILE A 263 7.79 13.56 -23.76
C ILE A 263 9.12 13.03 -24.31
N PRO A 264 9.94 12.27 -23.58
CA PRO A 264 10.61 11.18 -24.23
C PRO A 264 9.51 10.18 -24.57
N GLU A 265 8.78 10.49 -25.64
CA GLU A 265 8.50 9.43 -26.59
C GLU A 265 9.85 8.75 -26.76
N PHE A 266 9.90 7.44 -26.63
CA PHE A 266 10.86 6.71 -27.44
C PHE A 266 10.51 7.04 -28.88
N LYS A 267 11.00 8.21 -29.34
CA LYS A 267 11.21 8.55 -30.72
C LYS A 267 12.26 7.56 -31.18
N ASN A 268 11.78 6.40 -31.61
CA ASN A 268 12.33 5.89 -32.84
C ASN A 268 12.11 7.00 -33.86
N GLU A 269 13.22 7.55 -34.35
CA GLU A 269 13.27 8.47 -35.46
C GLU A 269 12.50 7.88 -36.65
N SER A 270 11.26 8.32 -36.84
CA SER A 270 10.61 8.48 -38.14
C SER A 270 9.14 8.85 -37.90
N ASN A 271 8.75 10.05 -38.35
CA ASN A 271 7.36 10.47 -38.47
C ASN A 271 6.60 9.55 -39.44
N GLU A 272 5.94 8.53 -38.89
CA GLU A 272 4.74 7.93 -39.47
C GLU A 272 3.74 7.75 -38.33
N GLU A 273 2.57 8.38 -38.42
CA GLU A 273 1.43 8.11 -37.55
C GLU A 273 0.99 6.65 -37.77
N VAL A 274 1.60 5.71 -37.06
CA VAL A 274 1.21 4.31 -37.13
C VAL A 274 -0.07 4.13 -36.34
N GLU A 275 -1.19 4.03 -37.06
CA GLU A 275 -2.50 3.68 -36.53
C GLU A 275 -2.37 2.47 -35.59
N SER A 276 -2.88 2.59 -34.36
CA SER A 276 -2.79 1.51 -33.35
C SER A 276 -3.49 0.25 -33.88
N PRO A 277 -2.82 -0.91 -33.92
CA PRO A 277 -3.45 -2.16 -34.35
C PRO A 277 -4.43 -2.73 -33.31
N VAL A 278 -4.53 -2.12 -32.11
CA VAL A 278 -5.46 -2.56 -31.09
C VAL A 278 -6.87 -2.12 -31.45
N ILE A 279 -7.76 -3.09 -31.61
CA ILE A 279 -9.16 -2.83 -31.94
C ILE A 279 -9.89 -2.22 -30.73
N ILE A 280 -10.60 -1.12 -30.96
CA ILE A 280 -11.42 -0.47 -29.94
C ILE A 280 -12.83 -1.04 -30.00
N LEU A 281 -13.27 -1.65 -28.90
CA LEU A 281 -14.61 -2.19 -28.78
C LEU A 281 -15.48 -1.34 -27.86
N ASN A 282 -16.76 -1.29 -28.19
CA ASN A 282 -17.82 -0.64 -27.45
C ASN A 282 -19.10 -1.48 -27.55
N LYS A 283 -20.16 -1.05 -26.87
CA LYS A 283 -21.45 -1.77 -26.87
C LYS A 283 -21.99 -2.11 -28.28
N ASP A 284 -21.75 -1.26 -29.28
CA ASP A 284 -22.35 -1.38 -30.60
C ASP A 284 -21.60 -2.35 -31.52
N ASN A 285 -20.28 -2.45 -31.39
CA ASN A 285 -19.45 -3.29 -32.25
C ASN A 285 -18.98 -4.60 -31.59
N PHE A 286 -19.02 -4.69 -30.25
CA PHE A 286 -18.45 -5.82 -29.49
C PHE A 286 -18.86 -7.19 -30.03
N LYS A 287 -20.17 -7.48 -30.10
CA LYS A 287 -20.70 -8.79 -30.54
C LYS A 287 -20.26 -9.16 -31.96
N LYS A 288 -20.22 -8.17 -32.86
CA LYS A 288 -19.80 -8.37 -34.25
C LYS A 288 -18.30 -8.66 -34.34
N ASP A 289 -17.49 -7.93 -33.56
CA ASP A 289 -16.04 -8.04 -33.60
C ASP A 289 -15.47 -9.29 -32.91
N ILE A 290 -16.23 -9.92 -32.01
CA ILE A 290 -15.85 -11.21 -31.41
C ILE A 290 -16.45 -12.43 -32.13
N GLU A 291 -17.28 -12.24 -33.16
CA GLU A 291 -18.08 -13.31 -33.79
C GLU A 291 -17.26 -14.40 -34.46
N LYS A 292 -16.06 -14.07 -34.97
CA LYS A 292 -15.24 -14.98 -35.77
C LYS A 292 -13.81 -15.07 -35.25
N GLY A 293 -13.30 -16.30 -35.21
CA GLY A 293 -11.93 -16.55 -34.76
C GLY A 293 -11.82 -16.31 -33.26
N ILE A 294 -10.67 -15.80 -32.86
CA ILE A 294 -10.27 -15.57 -31.49
C ILE A 294 -10.07 -14.08 -31.28
N THR A 295 -10.68 -13.53 -30.24
CA THR A 295 -10.47 -12.13 -29.84
C THR A 295 -10.09 -12.09 -28.37
N LEU A 296 -8.88 -11.59 -28.09
CA LEU A 296 -8.43 -11.32 -26.73
C LEU A 296 -8.78 -9.87 -26.38
N VAL A 297 -9.62 -9.67 -25.36
CA VAL A 297 -10.15 -8.35 -25.00
C VAL A 297 -9.64 -7.94 -23.62
N LYS A 298 -9.02 -6.75 -23.54
CA LYS A 298 -8.70 -6.06 -22.28
C LYS A 298 -9.79 -5.07 -21.91
N PHE A 299 -10.48 -5.34 -20.80
CA PHE A 299 -11.38 -4.39 -20.16
C PHE A 299 -10.58 -3.52 -19.19
N PHE A 300 -10.66 -2.20 -19.35
CA PHE A 300 -9.80 -1.28 -18.60
C PHE A 300 -10.50 0.02 -18.21
N ALA A 301 -9.82 0.78 -17.35
CA ALA A 301 -10.11 2.17 -17.10
C ALA A 301 -8.88 3.04 -17.45
N PRO A 302 -9.04 4.20 -18.10
CA PRO A 302 -7.92 5.05 -18.53
C PRO A 302 -7.12 5.61 -17.35
N TRP A 303 -7.72 5.69 -16.15
CA TRP A 303 -7.05 6.10 -14.92
C TRP A 303 -6.32 4.95 -14.20
N CYS A 304 -6.58 3.68 -14.55
CA CYS A 304 -6.05 2.52 -13.83
C CYS A 304 -4.55 2.31 -14.10
N GLY A 305 -3.74 2.37 -13.04
CA GLY A 305 -2.27 2.22 -13.14
C GLY A 305 -1.81 0.85 -13.67
N HIS A 306 -2.48 -0.25 -13.29
CA HIS A 306 -2.20 -1.58 -13.83
C HIS A 306 -2.49 -1.66 -15.34
N CYS A 307 -3.51 -0.93 -15.81
CA CYS A 307 -3.94 -0.88 -17.19
C CYS A 307 -2.97 -0.08 -18.06
N LYS A 308 -2.45 1.03 -17.51
CA LYS A 308 -1.40 1.84 -18.15
C LYS A 308 -0.10 1.05 -18.30
N ARG A 309 0.32 0.30 -17.28
CA ARG A 309 1.51 -0.57 -17.36
C ARG A 309 1.37 -1.67 -18.41
N LEU A 310 0.18 -2.24 -18.57
CA LEU A 310 -0.10 -3.24 -19.59
C LEU A 310 -0.27 -2.64 -21.01
N ALA A 311 -0.56 -1.35 -21.14
CA ALA A 311 -0.82 -0.71 -22.43
C ALA A 311 0.30 -0.94 -23.48
N PRO A 312 1.59 -0.69 -23.21
CA PRO A 312 2.65 -0.91 -24.20
C PRO A 312 2.75 -2.37 -24.65
N THR A 313 2.72 -3.32 -23.71
CA THR A 313 2.72 -4.76 -24.02
C THR A 313 1.49 -5.16 -24.84
N TRP A 314 0.34 -4.56 -24.58
CA TRP A 314 -0.90 -4.79 -25.32
C TRP A 314 -0.82 -4.30 -26.78
N GLU A 315 -0.20 -3.13 -27.00
CA GLU A 315 0.05 -2.60 -28.33
C GLU A 315 1.05 -3.48 -29.11
N GLU A 316 2.11 -3.95 -28.45
CA GLU A 316 3.07 -4.87 -29.07
C GLU A 316 2.43 -6.23 -29.41
N LEU A 317 1.61 -6.77 -28.52
CA LEU A 317 0.84 -7.98 -28.78
C LEU A 317 -0.08 -7.80 -30.00
N ALA A 318 -0.79 -6.67 -30.09
CA ALA A 318 -1.64 -6.38 -31.24
C ALA A 318 -0.84 -6.28 -32.55
N LYS A 319 0.37 -5.72 -32.52
CA LYS A 319 1.30 -5.72 -33.67
C LYS A 319 1.71 -7.14 -34.08
N ARG A 320 1.97 -8.05 -33.13
CA ARG A 320 2.31 -9.45 -33.43
C ARG A 320 1.21 -10.20 -34.16
N PHE A 321 -0.05 -9.81 -33.93
CA PHE A 321 -1.23 -10.45 -34.52
C PHE A 321 -1.92 -9.61 -35.60
N SER A 322 -1.32 -8.51 -36.07
CA SER A 322 -1.95 -7.61 -37.06
C SER A 322 -2.26 -8.30 -38.38
N ASP A 323 -1.42 -9.25 -38.79
CA ASP A 323 -1.58 -10.03 -40.03
C ASP A 323 -2.38 -11.32 -39.83
N SER A 324 -2.80 -11.62 -38.60
CA SER A 324 -3.56 -12.82 -38.30
C SER A 324 -5.03 -12.67 -38.74
N LYS A 325 -5.51 -13.63 -39.53
CA LYS A 325 -6.94 -13.73 -39.87
C LYS A 325 -7.77 -14.43 -38.77
N GLN A 326 -7.11 -15.02 -37.78
CA GLN A 326 -7.75 -15.87 -36.77
C GLN A 326 -7.65 -15.31 -35.36
N ALA A 327 -6.72 -14.40 -35.06
CA ALA A 327 -6.56 -13.77 -33.76
C ALA A 327 -6.64 -12.25 -33.86
N ARG A 328 -7.35 -11.64 -32.92
CA ARG A 328 -7.53 -10.19 -32.80
C ARG A 328 -7.26 -9.75 -31.36
N ILE A 329 -6.61 -8.60 -31.21
CA ILE A 329 -6.31 -8.00 -29.91
C ILE A 329 -7.12 -6.72 -29.76
N ALA A 330 -7.92 -6.63 -28.71
CA ALA A 330 -8.91 -5.58 -28.53
C ALA A 330 -8.92 -4.97 -27.12
N LYS A 331 -9.54 -3.80 -26.97
CA LYS A 331 -9.73 -3.13 -25.67
C LYS A 331 -11.12 -2.50 -25.56
N VAL A 332 -11.68 -2.52 -24.34
CA VAL A 332 -12.93 -1.85 -23.97
C VAL A 332 -12.66 -0.92 -22.79
N ASP A 333 -12.99 0.37 -22.92
CA ASP A 333 -12.97 1.31 -21.80
C ASP A 333 -14.29 1.21 -21.03
N CYS A 334 -14.23 0.68 -19.81
CA CYS A 334 -15.40 0.49 -18.93
C CYS A 334 -15.83 1.75 -18.17
N THR A 335 -15.12 2.86 -18.33
CA THR A 335 -15.46 4.14 -17.69
C THR A 335 -16.38 4.99 -18.54
N VAL A 336 -16.44 4.73 -19.85
CA VAL A 336 -17.39 5.34 -20.77
C VAL A 336 -18.81 4.86 -20.44
N ASP A 337 -19.75 5.78 -20.21
CA ASP A 337 -21.12 5.46 -19.80
C ASP A 337 -21.82 4.47 -20.73
N ALA A 338 -21.60 4.59 -22.04
CA ALA A 338 -22.17 3.69 -23.05
C ALA A 338 -21.68 2.23 -22.91
N ASN A 339 -20.48 2.02 -22.36
CA ASN A 339 -19.85 0.71 -22.20
C ASN A 339 -20.13 0.08 -20.83
N LYS A 340 -20.60 0.85 -19.83
CA LYS A 340 -20.88 0.32 -18.48
C LYS A 340 -21.79 -0.93 -18.50
N PRO A 341 -22.91 -0.96 -19.25
CA PRO A 341 -23.75 -2.16 -19.33
C PRO A 341 -23.02 -3.38 -19.89
N LEU A 342 -22.17 -3.19 -20.90
CA LEU A 342 -21.35 -4.26 -21.48
C LEU A 342 -20.36 -4.80 -20.45
N CYS A 343 -19.63 -3.93 -19.75
CA CYS A 343 -18.68 -4.37 -18.72
C CYS A 343 -19.37 -5.07 -17.54
N SER A 344 -20.61 -4.68 -17.20
CA SER A 344 -21.41 -5.40 -16.21
C SER A 344 -21.92 -6.76 -16.72
N GLU A 345 -22.38 -6.84 -17.98
CA GLU A 345 -22.83 -8.11 -18.61
C GLU A 345 -21.67 -9.12 -18.74
N GLU A 346 -20.46 -8.61 -18.99
CA GLU A 346 -19.25 -9.43 -19.08
C GLU A 346 -18.59 -9.72 -17.71
N GLU A 347 -19.23 -9.32 -16.59
CA GLU A 347 -18.78 -9.56 -15.21
C GLU A 347 -17.37 -9.01 -14.91
N VAL A 348 -17.11 -7.76 -15.33
CA VAL A 348 -15.83 -7.08 -15.06
C VAL A 348 -15.85 -6.42 -13.68
N ASP A 349 -15.30 -7.11 -12.68
CA ASP A 349 -15.24 -6.65 -11.28
C ASP A 349 -13.97 -5.86 -10.92
N GLY A 350 -13.01 -5.75 -11.84
CA GLY A 350 -11.73 -5.06 -11.60
C GLY A 350 -11.01 -4.71 -12.89
N PHE A 351 -9.91 -3.94 -12.79
CA PHE A 351 -9.15 -3.52 -13.97
C PHE A 351 -7.62 -3.74 -13.82
N PRO A 352 -6.93 -4.16 -14.90
CA PRO A 352 -7.50 -4.70 -16.11
C PRO A 352 -7.99 -6.15 -15.89
N THR A 353 -9.09 -6.49 -16.54
CA THR A 353 -9.56 -7.87 -16.70
C THR A 353 -9.41 -8.25 -18.17
N ILE A 354 -8.92 -9.46 -18.44
CA ILE A 354 -8.62 -9.92 -19.79
C ILE A 354 -9.43 -11.20 -20.05
N PHE A 355 -10.31 -11.14 -21.05
CA PHE A 355 -11.11 -12.29 -21.46
C PHE A 355 -10.78 -12.72 -22.87
N MET A 356 -10.83 -14.04 -23.08
CA MET A 356 -10.72 -14.66 -24.39
C MET A 356 -12.10 -14.98 -24.94
N TYR A 357 -12.35 -14.60 -26.19
CA TYR A 357 -13.55 -14.96 -26.93
C TYR A 357 -13.19 -15.82 -28.13
N LYS A 358 -13.98 -16.86 -28.40
CA LYS A 358 -13.87 -17.69 -29.60
C LYS A 358 -15.24 -17.83 -30.25
N ASN A 359 -15.34 -17.45 -31.52
CA ASN A 359 -16.55 -17.54 -32.32
C ASN A 359 -17.82 -16.98 -31.62
N GLY A 360 -17.71 -15.80 -31.02
CA GLY A 360 -18.79 -15.10 -30.34
C GLY A 360 -19.04 -15.51 -28.88
N ALA A 361 -18.34 -16.54 -28.37
CA ALA A 361 -18.51 -17.01 -26.99
C ALA A 361 -17.31 -16.66 -26.11
N LYS A 362 -17.56 -16.22 -24.87
CA LYS A 362 -16.56 -16.05 -23.81
C LYS A 362 -16.02 -17.43 -23.42
N VAL A 363 -14.72 -17.65 -23.59
CA VAL A 363 -14.07 -18.96 -23.36
C VAL A 363 -13.50 -19.04 -21.95
N THR A 364 -12.66 -18.07 -21.59
CA THR A 364 -11.94 -18.09 -20.31
C THR A 364 -11.39 -16.70 -19.96
N GLU A 365 -11.11 -16.50 -18.68
CA GLU A 365 -10.31 -15.38 -18.17
C GLU A 365 -8.83 -15.72 -18.29
N TYR A 366 -8.04 -14.70 -18.61
CA TYR A 366 -6.60 -14.80 -18.56
C TYR A 366 -6.08 -14.29 -17.22
N ASP A 367 -5.50 -15.20 -16.45
CA ASP A 367 -4.95 -14.99 -15.11
C ASP A 367 -3.41 -15.13 -15.05
N GLY A 368 -2.77 -15.29 -16.21
CA GLY A 368 -1.32 -15.43 -16.36
C GLY A 368 -0.52 -14.14 -16.14
N ASP A 369 0.80 -14.25 -16.33
CA ASP A 369 1.73 -13.12 -16.25
C ASP A 369 1.49 -12.13 -17.38
N ARG A 370 1.56 -10.82 -17.12
CA ARG A 370 1.22 -9.80 -18.12
C ARG A 370 2.39 -9.43 -19.05
N SER A 371 3.39 -10.30 -19.20
CA SER A 371 4.46 -10.11 -20.18
C SER A 371 3.98 -10.39 -21.60
N LEU A 372 4.73 -9.92 -22.59
CA LEU A 372 4.41 -10.16 -23.99
C LEU A 372 4.43 -11.66 -24.33
N ASP A 373 5.42 -12.38 -23.79
CA ASP A 373 5.66 -13.79 -24.14
C ASP A 373 4.52 -14.68 -23.63
N ASP A 374 4.08 -14.50 -22.39
CA ASP A 374 2.98 -15.27 -21.81
C ASP A 374 1.65 -14.97 -22.52
N LEU A 375 1.35 -13.70 -22.78
CA LEU A 375 0.17 -13.30 -23.55
C LEU A 375 0.18 -13.89 -24.97
N GLN A 376 1.33 -13.89 -25.64
CA GLN A 376 1.49 -14.46 -26.97
C GLN A 376 1.29 -15.98 -26.95
N GLU A 377 1.91 -16.68 -25.99
CA GLU A 377 1.74 -18.12 -25.81
C GLU A 377 0.26 -18.46 -25.55
N PHE A 378 -0.42 -17.66 -24.73
CA PHE A 378 -1.84 -17.83 -24.45
C PHE A 378 -2.70 -17.73 -25.71
N VAL A 379 -2.47 -16.74 -26.57
CA VAL A 379 -3.20 -16.60 -27.84
C VAL A 379 -2.90 -17.79 -28.77
N ASN A 380 -1.63 -18.17 -28.93
CA ASN A 380 -1.21 -19.27 -29.80
C ASN A 380 -1.80 -20.63 -29.36
N LYS A 381 -1.78 -20.91 -28.07
CA LYS A 381 -2.38 -22.14 -27.50
C LYS A 381 -3.86 -22.30 -27.84
N HIS A 382 -4.57 -21.19 -28.02
CA HIS A 382 -5.99 -21.21 -28.38
C HIS A 382 -6.22 -21.22 -29.90
N LEU A 383 -5.26 -20.76 -30.69
CA LEU A 383 -5.23 -20.92 -32.16
C LEU A 383 -4.99 -22.38 -32.57
N ASP A 384 -4.07 -23.08 -31.89
CA ASP A 384 -3.61 -24.41 -32.27
C ASP A 384 -4.63 -25.54 -31.99
N LYS A 385 -5.74 -25.24 -31.30
CA LYS A 385 -6.87 -26.17 -31.20
C LYS A 385 -7.71 -26.13 -32.48
N HIS A 386 -7.12 -26.67 -33.55
CA HIS A 386 -7.86 -27.15 -34.71
C HIS A 386 -8.71 -28.35 -34.27
N ASP A 387 -10.02 -28.23 -34.45
CA ASP A 387 -10.95 -29.30 -34.85
C ASP A 387 -10.53 -30.77 -34.57
N GLU A 388 -10.45 -31.17 -33.31
CA GLU A 388 -10.77 -32.56 -32.94
C GLU A 388 -12.23 -32.59 -32.49
N LEU A 389 -13.14 -32.65 -33.46
CA LEU A 389 -14.34 -33.51 -33.52
C LEU A 389 -15.18 -33.20 -34.76
#